data_AF-S2SZA9-F1
#
_entry.id   AF-S2SZA9-F1
#
_cell.length_a   1.000
_cell.length_b   1.000
_cell.length_c   1.000
_cell.angle_alpha   90.00
_cell.angle_beta   90.00
_cell.angle_gamma   90.00
#
_symmetry.space_group_name_H-M   'P 1'
#
loop_
_entity.id
_entity.type
_entity.pdbx_description
1 polymer ?
#
loop_
_entity_poly.entity_id
_entity_poly.type
_entity_poly.pdbx_seq_one_letter_code
_entity_poly.pdbx_strand_id
1 'polypeptide(L)'
;MKKFFDRVKTLGTRFRHWFTAFVTRRPDSEAETTNLTGKEAVVFYGNVTLQSIKTIVYYLLGVLGIATVFGLGLFGGYFVSIIDATPIPTEAAMKATLSNTSRTSSMYFAHNVKLSNVKSDLVSTKVDLNEMSPWLTKAIVATEDEDFYRHDGVVPKAVIRAFFSDLTGMGNQTGGSTLTQQVVKMMFLSSETTFKRKAAEIMLARRLNNHFSKDQILATYLNVATLGRNNKGQNIAGVEAAAQGLFGVSAKDINLPEAAFIAGLPQSPFIYTPYTASGALKSNLKDGVDRQQTVLFRMYRAGVISHKQYVDAKAFDIKGAFLQHENAEEDDNQYGYVYNMVLSEAESLLAEQLAKNDGHSAAELAKDNALNNDYLRQAANLFSSKNYQIKSTINKDVYDRMQFVMKATRSTFGQTYTSTQINPKTGETETIKHPVQNGSVVLDNQTGAVLGFVGGVSGELNHIYTLRSPGSTIKPLL
;
A
#
# COMPACT_ATOMS: atom_id res chain seq x y z
N MET A 1 4.86 23.53 32.87
CA MET A 1 5.52 22.37 33.52
C MET A 1 5.41 22.34 35.04
N LYS A 2 5.80 23.40 35.78
CA LYS A 2 5.77 23.42 37.26
C LYS A 2 4.39 23.10 37.88
N LYS A 3 3.32 23.73 37.39
CA LYS A 3 1.92 23.45 37.80
C LYS A 3 1.45 22.01 37.54
N PHE A 4 2.02 21.30 36.56
CA PHE A 4 1.70 19.90 36.28
C PHE A 4 2.37 19.00 37.32
N PHE A 5 3.66 19.21 37.59
CA PHE A 5 4.39 18.48 38.64
C PHE A 5 3.80 18.69 40.04
N ASP A 6 3.35 19.90 40.36
CA ASP A 6 2.69 20.18 41.64
C ASP A 6 1.35 19.45 41.77
N ARG A 7 0.56 19.37 40.68
CA ARG A 7 -0.69 18.59 40.62
C ARG A 7 -0.44 17.09 40.74
N VAL A 8 0.61 16.57 40.11
CA VAL A 8 1.00 15.14 40.23
C VAL A 8 1.46 14.81 41.64
N LYS A 9 2.25 15.68 42.28
CA LYS A 9 2.65 15.53 43.70
C LYS A 9 1.46 15.53 44.65
N THR A 10 0.50 16.43 44.45
CA THR A 10 -0.72 16.49 45.28
C THR A 10 -1.63 15.27 45.05
N LEU A 11 -1.71 14.77 43.82
CA LEU A 11 -2.40 13.50 43.53
C LEU A 11 -1.73 12.32 44.24
N GLY A 12 -0.39 12.26 44.19
CA GLY A 12 0.39 11.21 44.83
C GLY A 12 0.27 11.21 46.36
N THR A 13 0.22 12.39 46.99
CA THR A 13 0.01 12.50 48.46
C THR A 13 -1.41 12.14 48.87
N ARG A 14 -2.42 12.54 48.08
CA ARG A 14 -3.82 12.13 48.31
C ARG A 14 -4.02 10.64 48.11
N PHE A 15 -3.41 10.06 47.08
CA PHE A 15 -3.42 8.62 46.85
C PHE A 15 -2.73 7.89 47.99
N ARG A 16 -1.56 8.36 48.46
CA ARG A 16 -0.86 7.79 49.61
C ARG A 16 -1.73 7.83 50.87
N HIS A 17 -2.36 8.96 51.20
CA HIS A 17 -3.24 9.07 52.37
C HIS A 17 -4.46 8.15 52.27
N TRP A 18 -5.13 8.14 51.11
CA TRP A 18 -6.26 7.27 50.86
C TRP A 18 -5.86 5.79 50.93
N PHE A 19 -4.73 5.42 50.33
CA PHE A 19 -4.18 4.06 50.34
C PHE A 19 -3.76 3.63 51.75
N THR A 20 -3.11 4.50 52.51
CA THR A 20 -2.74 4.21 53.90
C THR A 20 -3.99 3.99 54.74
N ALA A 21 -4.97 4.90 54.67
CA ALA A 21 -6.24 4.76 55.40
C ALA A 21 -7.08 3.55 54.94
N PHE A 22 -6.94 3.13 53.68
CA PHE A 22 -7.59 1.96 53.12
C PHE A 22 -6.92 0.66 53.59
N VAL A 23 -5.59 0.62 53.65
CA VAL A 23 -4.80 -0.55 54.10
C VAL A 23 -4.81 -0.68 55.63
N THR A 24 -4.85 0.44 56.38
CA THR A 24 -4.85 0.44 57.85
C THR A 24 -6.25 0.45 58.45
N ARG A 25 -7.32 0.42 57.63
CA ARG A 25 -8.68 0.19 58.11
C ARG A 25 -8.79 -1.25 58.61
N ARG A 26 -8.38 -1.46 59.86
CA ARG A 26 -8.75 -2.66 60.61
C ARG A 26 -10.28 -2.66 60.75
N PRO A 27 -10.95 -3.81 60.60
CA PRO A 27 -12.30 -3.92 61.09
C PRO A 27 -12.25 -3.63 62.59
N ASP A 28 -13.18 -2.82 63.10
CA ASP A 28 -13.42 -2.71 64.54
C ASP A 28 -13.94 -4.08 65.00
N SER A 29 -13.05 -5.05 65.21
CA SER A 29 -13.37 -6.42 65.58
C SER A 29 -12.71 -6.82 66.90
N GLU A 30 -12.52 -5.86 67.80
CA GLU A 30 -12.42 -6.16 69.24
C GLU A 30 -13.82 -6.37 69.85
N ALA A 31 -14.74 -7.00 69.10
CA ALA A 31 -15.99 -7.51 69.63
C ALA A 31 -15.86 -9.03 69.76
N GLU A 32 -15.69 -9.47 71.01
CA GLU A 32 -15.79 -10.82 71.56
C GLU A 32 -16.28 -11.90 70.57
N THR A 33 -15.36 -12.72 70.07
CA THR A 33 -15.67 -13.90 69.23
C THR A 33 -16.23 -15.09 70.03
N THR A 34 -16.67 -14.87 71.27
CA THR A 34 -17.21 -15.89 72.15
C THR A 34 -18.73 -15.79 72.18
N ASN A 35 -19.42 -16.58 71.33
CA ASN A 35 -20.87 -16.84 71.26
C ASN A 35 -21.70 -16.11 70.16
N LEU A 36 -21.28 -16.17 68.90
CA LEU A 36 -22.17 -15.84 67.77
C LEU A 36 -23.19 -16.96 67.52
N THR A 37 -24.50 -16.67 67.60
CA THR A 37 -25.57 -17.64 67.30
C THR A 37 -26.07 -17.53 65.85
N GLY A 38 -26.70 -18.59 65.34
CA GLY A 38 -26.85 -18.92 63.91
C GLY A 38 -27.06 -17.78 62.90
N LYS A 39 -27.99 -16.84 63.13
CA LYS A 39 -28.25 -15.74 62.18
C LYS A 39 -27.15 -14.67 62.17
N GLU A 40 -26.58 -14.36 63.33
CA GLU A 40 -25.53 -13.34 63.49
C GLU A 40 -24.21 -13.84 62.92
N ALA A 41 -23.91 -15.13 63.09
CA ALA A 41 -22.77 -15.78 62.45
C ALA A 41 -22.87 -15.70 60.92
N VAL A 42 -24.03 -15.99 60.33
CA VAL A 42 -24.22 -15.95 58.86
C VAL A 42 -24.04 -14.53 58.31
N VAL A 43 -24.59 -13.51 58.99
CA VAL A 43 -24.42 -12.11 58.58
C VAL A 43 -22.98 -11.64 58.74
N PHE A 44 -22.31 -12.02 59.84
CA PHE A 44 -20.91 -11.69 60.09
C PHE A 44 -19.99 -12.31 59.04
N TYR A 45 -20.06 -13.63 58.83
CA TYR A 45 -19.24 -14.31 57.82
C TYR A 45 -19.56 -13.81 56.41
N GLY A 46 -20.82 -13.54 56.08
CA GLY A 46 -21.21 -12.97 54.79
C GLY A 46 -20.61 -11.59 54.53
N ASN A 47 -20.62 -10.70 55.53
CA ASN A 47 -20.00 -9.38 55.43
C ASN A 47 -18.47 -9.48 55.30
N VAL A 48 -17.83 -10.36 56.07
CA VAL A 48 -16.38 -10.61 55.97
C VAL A 48 -16.03 -11.14 54.57
N THR A 49 -16.76 -12.10 54.03
CA THR A 49 -16.54 -12.63 52.67
C THR A 49 -16.70 -11.56 51.60
N LEU A 50 -17.77 -10.74 51.66
CA LEU A 50 -17.97 -9.62 50.73
C LEU A 50 -16.85 -8.58 50.82
N GLN A 51 -16.34 -8.31 52.01
CA GLN A 51 -15.25 -7.36 52.22
C GLN A 51 -13.91 -7.91 51.71
N SER A 52 -13.65 -9.21 51.88
CA SER A 52 -12.51 -9.90 51.27
C SER A 52 -12.57 -9.86 49.75
N ILE A 53 -13.73 -10.14 49.14
CA ILE A 53 -13.92 -10.07 47.68
C ILE A 53 -13.67 -8.64 47.17
N LYS A 54 -14.27 -7.62 47.80
CA LYS A 54 -14.05 -6.22 47.41
C LYS A 54 -12.57 -5.84 47.49
N THR A 55 -11.89 -6.26 48.54
CA THR A 55 -10.46 -5.99 48.75
C THR A 55 -9.61 -6.64 47.65
N ILE A 56 -9.88 -7.90 47.30
CA ILE A 56 -9.21 -8.61 46.21
C ILE A 56 -9.44 -7.89 44.87
N VAL A 57 -10.69 -7.48 44.58
CA VAL A 57 -11.03 -6.73 43.36
C VAL A 57 -10.25 -5.41 43.29
N TYR A 58 -10.16 -4.66 44.39
CA TYR A 58 -9.38 -3.41 44.41
C TYR A 58 -7.89 -3.63 44.23
N TYR A 59 -7.31 -4.70 44.79
CA TYR A 59 -5.91 -5.06 44.53
C TYR A 59 -5.69 -5.44 43.06
N LEU A 60 -6.60 -6.23 42.46
CA LEU A 60 -6.53 -6.57 41.04
C LEU A 60 -6.62 -5.31 40.16
N LEU A 61 -7.52 -4.38 40.46
CA LEU A 61 -7.61 -3.11 39.75
C LEU A 61 -6.37 -2.23 39.93
N GLY A 62 -5.77 -2.22 41.13
CA GLY A 62 -4.52 -1.51 41.42
C GLY A 62 -3.34 -2.06 40.64
N VAL A 63 -3.17 -3.39 40.65
CA VAL A 63 -2.14 -4.10 39.87
C VAL A 63 -2.34 -3.87 38.37
N LEU A 64 -3.59 -3.96 37.89
CA LEU A 64 -3.93 -3.67 36.49
C LEU A 64 -3.59 -2.21 36.13
N GLY A 65 -3.88 -1.26 37.02
CA GLY A 65 -3.54 0.15 36.82
C GLY A 65 -2.03 0.38 36.71
N ILE A 66 -1.24 -0.23 37.61
CA ILE A 66 0.22 -0.14 37.59
C ILE A 66 0.77 -0.81 36.32
N ALA A 67 0.31 -2.01 35.99
CA ALA A 67 0.69 -2.72 34.77
C ALA A 67 0.36 -1.91 33.52
N THR A 68 -0.77 -1.22 33.50
CA THR A 68 -1.17 -0.33 32.39
C THR A 68 -0.22 0.86 32.27
N VAL A 69 0.09 1.55 33.37
CA VAL A 69 1.03 2.69 33.35
C VAL A 69 2.42 2.25 32.94
N PHE A 70 2.91 1.14 33.47
CA PHE A 70 4.21 0.58 33.12
C PHE A 70 4.26 0.13 31.66
N GLY A 71 3.21 -0.54 31.18
CA GLY A 71 3.05 -0.94 29.79
C GLY A 71 3.02 0.25 28.83
N LEU A 72 2.30 1.32 29.17
CA LEU A 72 2.29 2.58 28.41
C LEU A 72 3.67 3.26 28.40
N GLY A 73 4.43 3.18 29.50
CA GLY A 73 5.79 3.72 29.60
C GLY A 73 6.77 2.96 28.70
N LEU A 74 6.78 1.63 28.77
CA LEU A 74 7.60 0.79 27.89
C LEU A 74 7.22 0.98 26.42
N PHE A 75 5.92 1.05 26.12
CA PHE A 75 5.41 1.34 24.79
C PHE A 75 5.87 2.70 24.29
N GLY A 76 5.74 3.76 25.11
CA GLY A 76 6.18 5.10 24.75
C GLY A 76 7.69 5.18 24.51
N GLY A 77 8.49 4.53 25.34
CA GLY A 77 9.94 4.45 25.16
C GLY A 77 10.34 3.73 23.88
N TYR A 78 9.73 2.57 23.60
CA TYR A 78 9.93 1.83 22.36
C TYR A 78 9.43 2.59 21.12
N PHE A 79 8.33 3.33 21.26
CA PHE A 79 7.82 4.19 20.19
C PHE A 79 8.84 5.29 19.87
N VAL A 80 9.38 5.99 20.87
CA VAL A 80 10.40 7.04 20.68
C VAL A 80 11.69 6.49 20.06
N SER A 81 12.15 5.30 20.45
CA SER A 81 13.39 4.74 19.87
C SER A 81 13.26 4.43 18.37
N ILE A 82 12.05 4.07 17.91
CA ILE A 82 11.77 3.88 16.48
C ILE A 82 11.78 5.22 15.74
N ILE A 83 11.28 6.29 16.36
CA ILE A 83 11.27 7.63 15.78
C ILE A 83 12.69 8.11 15.51
N ASP A 84 13.57 7.99 16.49
CA ASP A 84 14.95 8.45 16.36
C ASP A 84 15.73 7.68 15.28
N ALA A 85 15.30 6.44 14.98
CA ALA A 85 15.90 5.59 13.96
C ALA A 85 15.31 5.77 12.54
N THR A 86 14.16 6.43 12.38
CA THR A 86 13.48 6.56 11.07
C THR A 86 13.76 7.94 10.44
N PRO A 87 14.43 8.01 9.27
CA PRO A 87 14.70 9.28 8.61
C PRO A 87 13.38 9.88 8.10
N ILE A 88 12.88 10.92 8.78
CA ILE A 88 11.65 11.60 8.39
C ILE A 88 11.93 12.54 7.21
N PRO A 89 11.22 12.42 6.07
CA PRO A 89 11.39 13.33 4.93
C PRO A 89 11.26 14.80 5.32
N THR A 90 12.09 15.64 4.72
CA THR A 90 12.00 17.10 4.88
C THR A 90 10.72 17.65 4.25
N GLU A 91 10.29 18.84 4.64
CA GLU A 91 9.12 19.50 4.03
C GLU A 91 9.26 19.64 2.51
N ALA A 92 10.45 20.05 2.05
CA ALA A 92 10.76 20.15 0.63
C ALA A 92 10.62 18.79 -0.08
N ALA A 93 11.11 17.71 0.54
CA ALA A 93 10.95 16.36 0.01
C ALA A 93 9.46 15.95 -0.04
N MET A 94 8.68 16.21 1.02
CA MET A 94 7.24 15.91 1.03
C MET A 94 6.47 16.70 -0.04
N LYS A 95 6.77 18.00 -0.23
CA LYS A 95 6.16 18.80 -1.30
C LYS A 95 6.51 18.27 -2.67
N ALA A 96 7.77 17.88 -2.90
CA ALA A 96 8.18 17.26 -4.15
C ALA A 96 7.44 15.94 -4.40
N THR A 97 7.27 15.09 -3.37
CA THR A 97 6.53 13.83 -3.47
C THR A 97 5.03 14.02 -3.73
N LEU A 98 4.38 15.01 -3.11
CA LEU A 98 2.96 15.29 -3.36
C LEU A 98 2.72 15.97 -4.72
N SER A 99 3.66 16.81 -5.17
CA SER A 99 3.53 17.56 -6.42
C SER A 99 3.82 16.69 -7.66
N ASN A 100 4.79 15.78 -7.55
CA ASN A 100 5.15 14.83 -8.62
C ASN A 100 4.32 13.55 -8.50
N THR A 101 3.17 13.53 -9.15
CA THR A 101 2.25 12.39 -9.16
C THR A 101 2.49 11.40 -10.31
N SER A 102 3.49 11.65 -11.18
CA SER A 102 4.00 10.59 -12.07
C SER A 102 4.71 9.56 -11.19
N ARG A 103 3.93 8.59 -10.69
CA ARG A 103 4.37 7.54 -9.76
C ARG A 103 5.31 6.54 -10.41
N THR A 104 5.41 6.57 -11.73
CA THR A 104 6.26 5.66 -12.48
C THR A 104 7.67 6.19 -12.50
N SER A 105 8.61 5.37 -12.09
CA SER A 105 10.03 5.65 -12.29
C SER A 105 10.31 5.89 -13.76
N SER A 106 11.27 6.77 -14.06
CA SER A 106 11.71 7.02 -15.43
C SER A 106 13.01 6.28 -15.69
N MET A 107 13.08 5.59 -16.83
CA MET A 107 14.30 4.95 -17.33
C MET A 107 14.96 5.82 -18.39
N TYR A 108 16.28 5.84 -18.37
CA TYR A 108 17.11 6.63 -19.27
C TYR A 108 18.20 5.77 -19.90
N PHE A 109 18.46 6.02 -21.17
CA PHE A 109 19.74 5.71 -21.80
C PHE A 109 20.86 6.54 -21.15
N ALA A 110 22.10 6.23 -21.49
CA ALA A 110 23.26 7.06 -21.18
C ALA A 110 23.03 8.52 -21.63
N HIS A 111 23.75 9.45 -21.00
CA HIS A 111 23.64 10.89 -21.27
C HIS A 111 22.24 11.49 -20.99
N ASN A 112 21.46 10.87 -20.10
CA ASN A 112 20.12 11.31 -19.69
C ASN A 112 19.07 11.37 -20.81
N VAL A 113 19.27 10.60 -21.90
CA VAL A 113 18.25 10.49 -22.94
C VAL A 113 17.13 9.58 -22.43
N LYS A 114 15.89 10.08 -22.39
CA LYS A 114 14.75 9.32 -21.84
C LYS A 114 14.49 8.07 -22.70
N LEU A 115 14.45 6.90 -22.06
CA LEU A 115 14.08 5.62 -22.68
C LEU A 115 12.57 5.44 -22.62
N SER A 116 12.02 5.30 -21.42
CA SER A 116 10.60 5.13 -21.18
C SER A 116 10.29 5.36 -19.70
N ASN A 117 9.01 5.50 -19.35
CA ASN A 117 8.60 5.34 -17.97
C ASN A 117 8.52 3.83 -17.67
N VAL A 118 8.86 3.41 -16.45
CA VAL A 118 8.54 2.07 -15.96
C VAL A 118 7.02 1.92 -16.06
N LYS A 119 6.57 0.94 -16.85
CA LYS A 119 5.16 0.60 -16.96
C LYS A 119 4.67 0.30 -15.56
N SER A 120 3.75 1.13 -15.09
CA SER A 120 3.01 0.80 -13.88
C SER A 120 1.89 -0.13 -14.30
N ASP A 121 1.68 -1.17 -13.51
CA ASP A 121 0.44 -1.93 -13.59
C ASP A 121 -0.79 -1.06 -13.30
N LEU A 122 -0.58 0.16 -12.75
CA LEU A 122 -1.60 1.14 -12.43
C LEU A 122 -1.70 2.21 -13.52
N VAL A 123 -2.82 2.22 -14.25
CA VAL A 123 -3.24 3.36 -15.05
C VAL A 123 -3.75 4.46 -14.11
N SER A 124 -3.17 5.65 -14.22
CA SER A 124 -3.53 6.80 -13.39
C SER A 124 -3.38 8.09 -14.18
N THR A 125 -4.37 8.97 -14.06
CA THR A 125 -4.35 10.33 -14.60
C THR A 125 -4.57 11.30 -13.45
N LYS A 126 -3.68 12.28 -13.31
CA LYS A 126 -3.80 13.31 -12.29
C LYS A 126 -4.84 14.34 -12.74
N VAL A 127 -5.79 14.63 -11.85
CA VAL A 127 -6.72 15.75 -11.99
C VAL A 127 -6.72 16.58 -10.73
N ASP A 128 -6.95 17.89 -10.86
CA ASP A 128 -7.04 18.77 -9.71
C ASP A 128 -8.40 18.61 -9.01
N LEU A 129 -8.47 18.94 -7.72
CA LEU A 129 -9.68 18.70 -6.90
C LEU A 129 -10.92 19.43 -7.44
N ASN A 130 -10.73 20.60 -8.04
CA ASN A 130 -11.80 21.40 -8.67
C ASN A 130 -12.27 20.83 -10.01
N GLU A 131 -11.52 19.89 -10.59
CA GLU A 131 -11.89 19.12 -11.79
C GLU A 131 -12.48 17.75 -11.42
N MET A 132 -12.81 17.52 -10.14
CA MET A 132 -13.49 16.32 -9.67
C MET A 132 -14.93 16.65 -9.26
N SER A 133 -15.84 15.71 -9.48
CA SER A 133 -17.21 15.82 -8.99
C SER A 133 -17.24 15.99 -7.47
N PRO A 134 -18.01 16.95 -6.92
CA PRO A 134 -18.18 17.09 -5.48
C PRO A 134 -18.76 15.84 -4.80
N TRP A 135 -19.38 14.93 -5.57
CA TRP A 135 -19.87 13.67 -5.04
C TRP A 135 -18.73 12.72 -4.67
N LEU A 136 -17.61 12.74 -5.40
CA LEU A 136 -16.43 11.91 -5.10
C LEU A 136 -15.82 12.29 -3.75
N THR A 137 -15.60 13.59 -3.52
CA THR A 137 -15.04 14.09 -2.26
C THR A 137 -15.95 13.76 -1.09
N LYS A 138 -17.24 14.00 -1.24
CA LYS A 138 -18.27 13.72 -0.23
C LYS A 138 -18.37 12.23 0.09
N ALA A 139 -18.39 11.36 -0.92
CA ALA A 139 -18.52 9.92 -0.75
C ALA A 139 -17.28 9.31 -0.05
N ILE A 140 -16.09 9.74 -0.45
CA ILE A 140 -14.82 9.30 0.18
C ILE A 140 -14.75 9.75 1.63
N VAL A 141 -14.99 11.03 1.92
CA VAL A 141 -14.94 11.54 3.30
C VAL A 141 -15.98 10.83 4.18
N ALA A 142 -17.24 10.74 3.74
CA ALA A 142 -18.28 10.06 4.53
C ALA A 142 -18.02 8.56 4.79
N THR A 143 -17.20 7.92 3.94
CA THR A 143 -16.94 6.47 4.02
C THR A 143 -15.66 6.13 4.75
N GLU A 144 -14.56 6.80 4.40
CA GLU A 144 -13.23 6.48 4.88
C GLU A 144 -12.87 7.26 6.15
N ASP A 145 -13.37 8.49 6.30
CA ASP A 145 -12.97 9.39 7.38
C ASP A 145 -13.99 10.52 7.63
N GLU A 146 -15.10 10.19 8.30
CA GLU A 146 -16.25 11.10 8.50
C GLU A 146 -15.87 12.41 9.23
N ASP A 147 -14.85 12.34 10.10
CA ASP A 147 -14.34 13.49 10.85
C ASP A 147 -13.09 14.13 10.19
N PHE A 148 -12.80 13.83 8.91
CA PHE A 148 -11.56 14.23 8.22
C PHE A 148 -11.18 15.71 8.42
N TYR A 149 -12.16 16.61 8.29
CA TYR A 149 -11.94 18.05 8.43
C TYR A 149 -11.79 18.54 9.87
N ARG A 150 -12.04 17.68 10.88
CA ARG A 150 -12.06 18.04 12.31
C ARG A 150 -10.82 17.60 13.09
N HIS A 151 -10.09 16.60 12.61
CA HIS A 151 -8.90 16.06 13.32
C HIS A 151 -7.58 16.47 12.65
N ASP A 152 -6.47 16.41 13.37
CA ASP A 152 -5.14 16.81 12.89
C ASP A 152 -4.35 15.66 12.25
N GLY A 153 -4.98 14.98 11.28
CA GLY A 153 -4.38 13.87 10.53
C GLY A 153 -4.37 12.50 11.23
N VAL A 154 -4.59 12.42 12.54
CA VAL A 154 -4.70 11.13 13.27
C VAL A 154 -5.84 11.20 14.29
N VAL A 155 -6.58 10.10 14.49
CA VAL A 155 -7.63 9.99 15.51
C VAL A 155 -7.09 9.18 16.71
N PRO A 156 -6.80 9.79 17.88
CA PRO A 156 -6.18 9.10 19.01
C PRO A 156 -6.97 7.91 19.55
N LYS A 157 -8.31 8.01 19.55
CA LYS A 157 -9.21 6.92 19.98
C LYS A 157 -9.14 5.70 19.04
N ALA A 158 -8.89 5.92 17.75
CA ALA A 158 -8.77 4.85 16.77
C ALA A 158 -7.43 4.12 16.90
N VAL A 159 -6.36 4.85 17.24
CA VAL A 159 -5.03 4.26 17.52
C VAL A 159 -5.07 3.36 18.76
N ILE A 160 -5.68 3.82 19.86
CA ILE A 160 -5.81 3.03 21.09
C ILE A 160 -6.66 1.77 20.84
N ARG A 161 -7.79 1.90 20.12
CA ARG A 161 -8.66 0.77 19.78
C ARG A 161 -7.96 -0.26 18.89
N ALA A 162 -7.26 0.19 17.84
CA ALA A 162 -6.53 -0.69 16.94
C ALA A 162 -5.43 -1.47 17.68
N PHE A 163 -4.71 -0.79 18.58
CA PHE A 163 -3.67 -1.42 19.40
C PHE A 163 -4.23 -2.54 20.31
N PHE A 164 -5.36 -2.31 20.98
CA PHE A 164 -6.00 -3.34 21.79
C PHE A 164 -6.58 -4.48 20.94
N SER A 165 -7.08 -4.18 19.73
CA SER A 165 -7.60 -5.19 18.78
C SER A 165 -6.49 -6.11 18.27
N ASP A 166 -5.32 -5.56 17.92
CA ASP A 166 -4.18 -6.33 17.43
C ASP A 166 -3.54 -7.19 18.53
N LEU A 167 -3.51 -6.72 19.78
CA LEU A 167 -2.98 -7.48 20.92
C LEU A 167 -3.88 -8.64 21.38
N THR A 168 -5.20 -8.47 21.28
CA THR A 168 -6.17 -9.47 21.77
C THR A 168 -6.59 -10.46 20.70
N GLY A 169 -6.25 -10.20 19.42
CA GLY A 169 -6.76 -10.96 18.28
C GLY A 169 -8.28 -10.85 18.09
N MET A 170 -8.97 -10.06 18.93
CA MET A 170 -10.42 -9.85 18.91
C MET A 170 -10.73 -8.50 18.25
N GLY A 171 -11.00 -8.54 16.96
CA GLY A 171 -11.61 -7.42 16.25
C GLY A 171 -11.41 -7.50 14.74
N ASN A 172 -12.50 -7.37 14.00
CA ASN A 172 -12.45 -7.23 12.54
C ASN A 172 -11.71 -5.92 12.21
N GLN A 173 -10.50 -6.04 11.66
CA GLN A 173 -9.58 -4.96 11.28
C GLN A 173 -10.10 -4.08 10.13
N THR A 174 -11.14 -3.27 10.34
CA THR A 174 -11.55 -2.26 9.34
C THR A 174 -11.88 -0.93 10.00
N GLY A 175 -11.22 0.15 9.56
CA GLY A 175 -11.65 1.53 9.83
C GLY A 175 -10.90 2.32 10.92
N GLY A 176 -9.64 1.98 11.24
CA GLY A 176 -8.85 2.71 12.24
C GLY A 176 -7.92 3.82 11.71
N SER A 177 -7.63 3.86 10.40
CA SER A 177 -6.70 4.82 9.79
C SER A 177 -7.45 5.97 9.11
N THR A 178 -7.00 7.20 9.34
CA THR A 178 -7.51 8.42 8.68
C THR A 178 -7.10 8.49 7.21
N LEU A 179 -7.74 9.36 6.42
CA LEU A 179 -7.32 9.61 5.03
C LEU A 179 -5.87 10.09 4.94
N THR A 180 -5.44 10.95 5.87
CA THR A 180 -4.06 11.43 5.94
C THR A 180 -3.07 10.28 6.18
N GLN A 181 -3.42 9.34 7.06
CA GLN A 181 -2.63 8.14 7.32
C GLN A 181 -2.58 7.22 6.09
N GLN A 182 -3.69 7.07 5.36
CA GLN A 182 -3.72 6.30 4.12
C GLN A 182 -2.83 6.92 3.04
N VAL A 183 -2.88 8.25 2.86
CA VAL A 183 -1.96 8.97 1.95
C VAL A 183 -0.52 8.70 2.33
N VAL A 184 -0.19 8.78 3.62
CA VAL A 184 1.18 8.53 4.09
C VAL A 184 1.65 7.12 3.79
N LYS A 185 0.79 6.13 4.06
CA LYS A 185 1.07 4.73 3.77
C LYS A 185 1.35 4.50 2.29
N MET A 186 0.60 5.14 1.39
CA MET A 186 0.80 4.98 -0.06
C MET A 186 2.03 5.75 -0.58
N MET A 187 2.28 6.95 -0.07
CA MET A 187 3.26 7.87 -0.65
C MET A 187 4.65 7.74 -0.03
N PHE A 188 4.77 7.50 1.27
CA PHE A 188 6.05 7.64 1.98
C PHE A 188 6.60 6.36 2.58
N LEU A 189 5.74 5.41 2.94
CA LEU A 189 6.19 4.21 3.66
C LEU A 189 6.47 3.02 2.73
N SER A 190 7.44 2.20 3.12
CA SER A 190 7.80 0.92 2.52
C SER A 190 7.35 -0.27 3.39
N SER A 191 7.76 -1.47 3.02
CA SER A 191 7.53 -2.78 3.65
C SER A 191 8.25 -3.01 4.98
N GLU A 192 8.29 -2.00 5.86
CA GLU A 192 8.87 -2.16 7.20
C GLU A 192 7.98 -3.00 8.13
N THR A 193 8.56 -3.48 9.25
CA THR A 193 7.80 -4.19 10.29
C THR A 193 6.57 -3.40 10.72
N THR A 194 5.43 -4.10 10.86
CA THR A 194 4.10 -3.47 11.00
C THR A 194 4.03 -2.43 12.11
N PHE A 195 4.74 -2.66 13.23
CA PHE A 195 4.78 -1.72 14.34
C PHE A 195 5.59 -0.45 14.04
N LYS A 196 6.82 -0.59 13.52
CA LYS A 196 7.66 0.55 13.12
C LYS A 196 6.97 1.41 12.07
N ARG A 197 6.41 0.75 11.06
CA ARG A 197 5.62 1.37 10.01
C ARG A 197 4.43 2.16 10.58
N LYS A 198 3.71 1.62 11.56
CA LYS A 198 2.54 2.29 12.14
C LYS A 198 2.92 3.53 12.96
N ALA A 199 4.05 3.48 13.66
CA ALA A 199 4.60 4.65 14.34
C ALA A 199 4.98 5.75 13.36
N ALA A 200 5.70 5.41 12.28
CA ALA A 200 6.04 6.32 11.20
C ALA A 200 4.79 6.90 10.52
N GLU A 201 3.74 6.09 10.30
CA GLU A 201 2.46 6.52 9.72
C GLU A 201 1.80 7.62 10.54
N ILE A 202 1.73 7.47 11.87
CA ILE A 202 1.12 8.46 12.78
C ILE A 202 1.90 9.78 12.75
N MET A 203 3.22 9.72 12.79
CA MET A 203 4.06 10.93 12.78
C MET A 203 3.99 11.68 11.46
N LEU A 204 4.18 10.95 10.36
CA LEU A 204 4.14 11.52 9.03
C LEU A 204 2.74 12.07 8.72
N ALA A 205 1.67 11.43 9.20
CA ALA A 205 0.31 11.94 9.00
C ALA A 205 0.11 13.28 9.72
N ARG A 206 0.59 13.40 10.96
CA ARG A 206 0.54 14.67 11.69
C ARG A 206 1.37 15.75 11.00
N ARG A 207 2.56 15.39 10.53
CA ARG A 207 3.44 16.32 9.80
C ARG A 207 2.81 16.76 8.48
N LEU A 208 2.25 15.84 7.71
CA LEU A 208 1.54 16.11 6.46
C LEU A 208 0.37 17.07 6.70
N ASN A 209 -0.44 16.83 7.73
CA ASN A 209 -1.55 17.70 8.11
C ASN A 209 -1.12 19.13 8.48
N ASN A 210 0.07 19.31 9.05
CA ASN A 210 0.59 20.64 9.42
C ASN A 210 1.10 21.45 8.23
N HIS A 211 1.54 20.78 7.14
CA HIS A 211 2.18 21.43 6.00
C HIS A 211 1.29 21.50 4.75
N PHE A 212 0.21 20.71 4.69
CA PHE A 212 -0.71 20.66 3.57
C PHE A 212 -2.15 20.87 4.05
N SER A 213 -2.92 21.60 3.24
CA SER A 213 -4.36 21.77 3.48
C SER A 213 -5.10 20.44 3.38
N LYS A 214 -6.26 20.34 4.03
CA LYS A 214 -7.16 19.18 3.93
C LYS A 214 -7.50 18.84 2.49
N ASP A 215 -7.75 19.85 1.68
CA ASP A 215 -8.08 19.71 0.26
C ASP A 215 -6.91 19.13 -0.54
N GLN A 216 -5.67 19.57 -0.28
CA GLN A 216 -4.49 18.98 -0.94
C GLN A 216 -4.29 17.51 -0.55
N ILE A 217 -4.52 17.16 0.71
CA ILE A 217 -4.40 15.78 1.19
C ILE A 217 -5.50 14.91 0.56
N LEU A 218 -6.73 15.42 0.50
CA LEU A 218 -7.86 14.74 -0.13
C LEU A 218 -7.65 14.57 -1.64
N ALA A 219 -7.19 15.62 -2.34
CA ALA A 219 -6.84 15.57 -3.75
C ALA A 219 -5.74 14.53 -4.01
N THR A 220 -4.72 14.49 -3.14
CA THR A 220 -3.67 13.47 -3.22
C THR A 220 -4.28 12.08 -3.08
N TYR A 221 -5.10 11.84 -2.06
CA TYR A 221 -5.77 10.56 -1.86
C TYR A 221 -6.58 10.13 -3.10
N LEU A 222 -7.42 11.02 -3.60
CA LEU A 222 -8.28 10.79 -4.77
C LEU A 222 -7.49 10.51 -6.05
N ASN A 223 -6.25 10.98 -6.16
CA ASN A 223 -5.39 10.69 -7.31
C ASN A 223 -4.55 9.42 -7.16
N VAL A 224 -4.27 8.95 -5.93
CA VAL A 224 -3.30 7.86 -5.70
C VAL A 224 -3.90 6.57 -5.16
N ALA A 225 -5.15 6.61 -4.67
CA ALA A 225 -5.84 5.42 -4.18
C ALA A 225 -5.99 4.38 -5.30
N THR A 226 -5.66 3.12 -5.01
CA THR A 226 -5.91 2.00 -5.93
C THR A 226 -7.40 1.68 -5.96
N LEU A 227 -7.98 1.63 -7.16
CA LEU A 227 -9.42 1.50 -7.39
C LEU A 227 -9.77 0.24 -8.21
N GLY A 228 -8.88 -0.77 -8.20
CA GLY A 228 -9.15 -2.08 -8.76
C GLY A 228 -8.74 -2.15 -10.22
N ARG A 229 -9.64 -2.57 -11.11
CA ARG A 229 -9.39 -2.77 -12.55
C ARG A 229 -10.39 -2.02 -13.43
N ASN A 230 -9.99 -1.74 -14.66
CA ASN A 230 -10.84 -1.20 -15.73
C ASN A 230 -11.30 -2.29 -16.72
N ASN A 231 -12.09 -1.88 -17.72
CA ASN A 231 -12.59 -2.73 -18.80
C ASN A 231 -11.51 -3.31 -19.74
N LYS A 232 -10.25 -2.87 -19.59
CA LYS A 232 -9.06 -3.39 -20.28
C LYS A 232 -8.25 -4.39 -19.46
N GLY A 233 -8.69 -4.69 -18.23
CA GLY A 233 -8.00 -5.60 -17.31
C GLY A 233 -6.79 -4.98 -16.61
N GLN A 234 -6.53 -3.69 -16.85
CA GLN A 234 -5.44 -2.96 -16.24
C GLN A 234 -5.81 -2.55 -14.82
N ASN A 235 -4.84 -2.57 -13.90
CA ASN A 235 -5.12 -2.03 -12.57
C ASN A 235 -5.18 -0.49 -12.67
N ILE A 236 -5.99 0.14 -11.84
CA ILE A 236 -6.22 1.58 -11.91
C ILE A 236 -5.99 2.25 -10.56
N ALA A 237 -5.43 3.46 -10.59
CA ALA A 237 -5.30 4.32 -9.43
C ALA A 237 -5.78 5.74 -9.76
N GLY A 238 -6.47 6.34 -8.80
CA GLY A 238 -7.00 7.68 -8.95
C GLY A 238 -8.38 7.72 -9.62
N VAL A 239 -9.20 8.69 -9.20
CA VAL A 239 -10.61 8.76 -9.57
C VAL A 239 -10.86 9.07 -11.04
N GLU A 240 -9.95 9.76 -11.74
CA GLU A 240 -10.06 9.97 -13.19
C GLU A 240 -9.94 8.66 -13.96
N ALA A 241 -8.92 7.86 -13.66
CA ALA A 241 -8.75 6.55 -14.28
C ALA A 241 -9.92 5.60 -13.95
N ALA A 242 -10.50 5.71 -12.76
CA ALA A 242 -11.71 4.98 -12.39
C ALA A 242 -12.96 5.47 -13.13
N ALA A 243 -13.17 6.78 -13.24
CA ALA A 243 -14.29 7.34 -13.97
C ALA A 243 -14.27 6.91 -15.44
N GLN A 244 -13.11 7.04 -16.09
CA GLN A 244 -12.91 6.65 -17.48
C GLN A 244 -13.03 5.13 -17.66
N GLY A 245 -12.34 4.36 -16.82
CA GLY A 245 -12.21 2.90 -16.99
C GLY A 245 -13.43 2.09 -16.53
N LEU A 246 -14.28 2.67 -15.68
CA LEU A 246 -15.52 2.03 -15.21
C LEU A 246 -16.74 2.52 -16.00
N PHE A 247 -16.84 3.82 -16.28
CA PHE A 247 -18.07 4.46 -16.75
C PHE A 247 -17.89 5.24 -18.07
N GLY A 248 -16.66 5.42 -18.55
CA GLY A 248 -16.39 6.16 -19.79
C GLY A 248 -16.60 7.67 -19.67
N VAL A 249 -16.61 8.21 -18.45
CA VAL A 249 -16.81 9.65 -18.18
C VAL A 249 -15.59 10.25 -17.49
N SER A 250 -15.48 11.58 -17.49
CA SER A 250 -14.46 12.28 -16.69
C SER A 250 -14.86 12.31 -15.21
N ALA A 251 -13.89 12.39 -14.29
CA ALA A 251 -14.15 12.48 -12.85
C ALA A 251 -15.04 13.67 -12.47
N LYS A 252 -15.03 14.76 -13.25
CA LYS A 252 -15.91 15.91 -13.06
C LYS A 252 -17.40 15.58 -13.27
N ASP A 253 -17.69 14.63 -14.16
CA ASP A 253 -19.04 14.29 -14.62
C ASP A 253 -19.65 13.11 -13.83
N ILE A 254 -18.90 12.55 -12.88
CA ILE A 254 -19.34 11.44 -12.03
C ILE A 254 -20.58 11.85 -11.19
N ASN A 255 -21.63 11.04 -11.29
CA ASN A 255 -22.86 11.24 -10.51
C ASN A 255 -22.76 10.61 -9.10
N LEU A 256 -23.79 10.81 -8.27
CA LEU A 256 -23.82 10.34 -6.88
C LEU A 256 -23.71 8.80 -6.76
N PRO A 257 -24.51 7.99 -7.48
CA PRO A 257 -24.35 6.52 -7.48
C PRO A 257 -22.96 6.03 -7.88
N GLU A 258 -22.38 6.59 -8.93
CA GLU A 258 -21.03 6.25 -9.43
C GLU A 258 -19.95 6.67 -8.44
N ALA A 259 -20.06 7.87 -7.84
CA ALA A 259 -19.16 8.32 -6.78
C ALA A 259 -19.20 7.39 -5.57
N ALA A 260 -20.39 6.94 -5.18
CA ALA A 260 -20.55 5.98 -4.09
C ALA A 260 -19.94 4.61 -4.43
N PHE A 261 -20.00 4.19 -5.70
CA PHE A 261 -19.32 2.98 -6.16
C PHE A 261 -17.80 3.13 -6.06
N ILE A 262 -17.24 4.19 -6.64
CA ILE A 262 -15.80 4.49 -6.62
C ILE A 262 -15.29 4.59 -5.19
N ALA A 263 -16.03 5.27 -4.30
CA ALA A 263 -15.67 5.41 -2.89
C ALA A 263 -15.75 4.11 -2.08
N GLY A 264 -16.43 3.09 -2.61
CA GLY A 264 -16.48 1.76 -2.02
C GLY A 264 -15.22 0.93 -2.29
N LEU A 265 -14.55 1.18 -3.41
CA LEU A 265 -13.44 0.37 -3.93
C LEU A 265 -12.21 0.30 -3.01
N PRO A 266 -11.72 1.38 -2.37
CA PRO A 266 -10.46 1.38 -1.63
C PRO A 266 -10.34 0.28 -0.56
N GLN A 267 -11.45 -0.10 0.08
CA GLN A 267 -11.45 -1.13 1.12
C GLN A 267 -11.00 -2.51 0.57
N SER A 268 -11.43 -2.87 -0.64
CA SER A 268 -11.03 -4.13 -1.29
C SER A 268 -11.08 -3.99 -2.82
N PRO A 269 -10.09 -3.30 -3.42
CA PRO A 269 -10.22 -2.81 -4.79
C PRO A 269 -10.45 -3.91 -5.83
N PHE A 270 -9.75 -5.05 -5.68
CA PHE A 270 -9.84 -6.18 -6.61
C PHE A 270 -11.06 -7.08 -6.38
N ILE A 271 -11.65 -7.04 -5.19
CA ILE A 271 -12.90 -7.75 -4.90
C ILE A 271 -14.08 -6.92 -5.42
N TYR A 272 -14.11 -5.63 -5.11
CA TYR A 272 -15.24 -4.75 -5.42
C TYR A 272 -15.27 -4.21 -6.85
N THR A 273 -14.15 -4.18 -7.56
CA THR A 273 -14.15 -3.85 -9.01
C THR A 273 -15.07 -4.80 -9.78
N PRO A 274 -15.78 -4.31 -10.82
CA PRO A 274 -16.66 -5.15 -11.63
C PRO A 274 -15.89 -6.03 -12.65
N TYR A 275 -14.58 -5.83 -12.83
CA TYR A 275 -13.80 -6.48 -13.89
C TYR A 275 -12.86 -7.60 -13.42
N THR A 276 -12.63 -8.58 -14.29
CA THR A 276 -11.62 -9.63 -14.15
C THR A 276 -10.23 -9.12 -14.61
N ALA A 277 -9.21 -9.98 -14.53
CA ALA A 277 -7.86 -9.66 -15.00
C ALA A 277 -7.78 -9.46 -16.52
N SER A 278 -8.73 -10.03 -17.27
CA SER A 278 -8.80 -9.86 -18.73
C SER A 278 -9.61 -8.63 -19.14
N GLY A 279 -10.17 -7.87 -18.19
CA GLY A 279 -11.06 -6.74 -18.49
C GLY A 279 -12.51 -7.11 -18.76
N ALA A 280 -12.87 -8.40 -18.69
CA ALA A 280 -14.26 -8.84 -18.78
C ALA A 280 -15.03 -8.51 -17.50
N LEU A 281 -16.34 -8.24 -17.60
CA LEU A 281 -17.20 -8.11 -16.43
C LEU A 281 -17.25 -9.44 -15.66
N LYS A 282 -17.20 -9.37 -14.33
CA LYS A 282 -17.38 -10.52 -13.46
C LYS A 282 -18.81 -11.04 -13.61
N SER A 283 -18.96 -12.37 -13.55
CA SER A 283 -20.28 -13.02 -13.53
C SER A 283 -21.13 -12.62 -12.32
N ASN A 284 -20.49 -12.23 -11.21
CA ASN A 284 -21.15 -11.73 -10.01
C ASN A 284 -20.60 -10.35 -9.61
N LEU A 285 -21.47 -9.34 -9.65
CA LEU A 285 -21.17 -7.95 -9.30
C LEU A 285 -21.62 -7.58 -7.87
N LYS A 286 -22.15 -8.54 -7.10
CA LYS A 286 -22.81 -8.30 -5.82
C LYS A 286 -21.92 -7.58 -4.81
N ASP A 287 -20.67 -7.98 -4.66
CA ASP A 287 -19.79 -7.43 -3.61
C ASP A 287 -19.54 -5.93 -3.78
N GLY A 288 -19.24 -5.50 -5.00
CA GLY A 288 -19.06 -4.08 -5.32
C GLY A 288 -20.35 -3.28 -5.20
N VAL A 289 -21.47 -3.84 -5.67
CA VAL A 289 -22.79 -3.18 -5.59
C VAL A 289 -23.25 -3.04 -4.14
N ASP A 290 -23.15 -4.08 -3.31
CA ASP A 290 -23.50 -4.01 -1.89
C ASP A 290 -22.61 -3.02 -1.13
N ARG A 291 -21.33 -2.94 -1.52
CA ARG A 291 -20.41 -1.94 -0.98
C ARG A 291 -20.84 -0.52 -1.35
N GLN A 292 -21.25 -0.28 -2.60
CA GLN A 292 -21.80 0.99 -3.04
C GLN A 292 -23.06 1.38 -2.25
N GLN A 293 -23.96 0.44 -1.99
CA GLN A 293 -25.14 0.68 -1.14
C GLN A 293 -24.77 1.05 0.30
N THR A 294 -23.70 0.43 0.83
CA THR A 294 -23.15 0.77 2.14
C THR A 294 -22.61 2.20 2.16
N VAL A 295 -21.93 2.63 1.11
CA VAL A 295 -21.43 4.01 0.96
C VAL A 295 -22.58 5.00 0.91
N LEU A 296 -23.60 4.75 0.08
CA LEU A 296 -24.80 5.60 0.01
C LEU A 296 -25.45 5.76 1.38
N PHE A 297 -25.55 4.67 2.15
CA PHE A 297 -26.10 4.71 3.49
C PHE A 297 -25.24 5.53 4.46
N ARG A 298 -23.91 5.43 4.37
CA ARG A 298 -22.98 6.27 5.17
C ARG A 298 -23.13 7.75 4.83
N MET A 299 -23.21 8.09 3.54
CA MET A 299 -23.45 9.46 3.09
C MET A 299 -24.77 10.03 3.61
N TYR A 300 -25.84 9.23 3.61
CA TYR A 300 -27.13 9.63 4.18
C TYR A 300 -27.05 9.83 5.70
N ARG A 301 -26.46 8.87 6.42
CA ARG A 301 -26.33 8.92 7.89
C ARG A 301 -25.48 10.10 8.36
N ALA A 302 -24.45 10.45 7.60
CA ALA A 302 -23.60 11.61 7.86
C ALA A 302 -24.28 12.96 7.49
N GLY A 303 -25.51 12.94 6.95
CA GLY A 303 -26.25 14.14 6.54
C GLY A 303 -25.72 14.79 5.27
N VAL A 304 -24.87 14.10 4.50
CA VAL A 304 -24.22 14.63 3.29
C VAL A 304 -25.16 14.61 2.08
N ILE A 305 -26.13 13.68 2.08
CA ILE A 305 -27.22 13.59 1.09
C ILE A 305 -28.57 13.55 1.79
N SER A 306 -29.59 14.11 1.14
CA SER A 306 -30.98 14.04 1.61
C SER A 306 -31.56 12.62 1.49
N HIS A 307 -32.66 12.37 2.20
CA HIS A 307 -33.38 11.09 2.08
C HIS A 307 -33.83 10.80 0.64
N LYS A 308 -34.31 11.83 -0.07
CA LYS A 308 -34.70 11.69 -1.49
C LYS A 308 -33.52 11.28 -2.37
N GLN A 309 -32.38 11.96 -2.26
CA GLN A 309 -31.16 11.60 -3.01
C GLN A 309 -30.68 10.19 -2.69
N TYR A 310 -30.77 9.76 -1.43
CA TYR A 310 -30.45 8.40 -1.03
C TYR A 310 -31.36 7.38 -1.73
N VAL A 311 -32.68 7.57 -1.66
CA VAL A 311 -33.65 6.66 -2.30
C VAL A 311 -33.46 6.62 -3.83
N ASP A 312 -33.33 7.77 -4.47
CA ASP A 312 -33.11 7.86 -5.93
C ASP A 312 -31.79 7.18 -6.33
N ALA A 313 -30.69 7.41 -5.59
CA ALA A 313 -29.39 6.83 -5.89
C ALA A 313 -29.33 5.31 -5.68
N LYS A 314 -30.13 4.76 -4.75
CA LYS A 314 -30.26 3.31 -4.58
C LYS A 314 -30.97 2.63 -5.75
N ALA A 315 -31.90 3.32 -6.40
CA ALA A 315 -32.67 2.81 -7.52
C ALA A 315 -31.91 2.88 -8.85
N PHE A 316 -30.77 3.58 -8.90
CA PHE A 316 -29.92 3.70 -10.08
C PHE A 316 -29.35 2.35 -10.50
N ASP A 317 -29.44 2.02 -11.79
CA ASP A 317 -28.82 0.81 -12.35
C ASP A 317 -27.30 0.99 -12.56
N ILE A 318 -26.55 0.82 -11.47
CA ILE A 318 -25.09 0.90 -11.50
C ILE A 318 -24.45 -0.19 -12.38
N LYS A 319 -25.13 -1.33 -12.59
CA LYS A 319 -24.58 -2.44 -13.38
C LYS A 319 -24.62 -2.12 -14.87
N GLY A 320 -25.70 -1.49 -15.32
CA GLY A 320 -25.84 -1.01 -16.69
C GLY A 320 -24.88 0.12 -17.06
N ALA A 321 -24.34 0.84 -16.06
CA ALA A 321 -23.39 1.92 -16.28
C ALA A 321 -21.95 1.46 -16.57
N PHE A 322 -21.60 0.19 -16.28
CA PHE A 322 -20.24 -0.30 -16.51
C PHE A 322 -19.92 -0.48 -17.99
N LEU A 323 -18.73 -0.03 -18.41
CA LEU A 323 -18.22 -0.26 -19.76
C LEU A 323 -18.08 -1.75 -20.08
N GLN A 324 -18.22 -2.09 -21.36
CA GLN A 324 -17.92 -3.43 -21.85
C GLN A 324 -16.42 -3.62 -22.05
N HIS A 325 -16.00 -4.89 -22.09
CA HIS A 325 -14.60 -5.26 -22.28
C HIS A 325 -14.00 -4.63 -23.54
N GLU A 326 -12.77 -4.14 -23.42
CA GLU A 326 -11.95 -3.64 -24.52
C GLU A 326 -10.54 -4.22 -24.41
N ASN A 327 -9.89 -4.46 -25.55
CA ASN A 327 -8.49 -4.90 -25.55
C ASN A 327 -7.58 -3.73 -25.14
N ALA A 328 -6.54 -4.02 -24.36
CA ALA A 328 -5.46 -3.06 -24.16
C ALA A 328 -4.72 -2.84 -25.48
N GLU A 329 -4.33 -1.60 -25.79
CA GLU A 329 -3.48 -1.31 -26.96
C GLU A 329 -2.13 -2.03 -26.80
N GLU A 330 -1.72 -2.77 -27.83
CA GLU A 330 -0.37 -3.34 -27.92
C GLU A 330 0.61 -2.19 -28.18
N ASP A 331 1.40 -1.84 -27.16
CA ASP A 331 2.49 -0.86 -27.28
C ASP A 331 3.58 -1.43 -28.21
N ASP A 332 3.73 -0.86 -29.42
CA ASP A 332 4.74 -1.24 -30.43
C ASP A 332 6.15 -1.01 -29.86
N ASN A 333 6.69 -2.05 -29.23
CA ASN A 333 7.81 -1.90 -28.32
C ASN A 333 9.16 -1.96 -29.08
N GLN A 334 9.46 -0.92 -29.88
CA GLN A 334 10.76 -0.71 -30.54
C GLN A 334 11.95 -0.91 -29.56
N TYR A 335 11.73 -0.64 -28.28
CA TYR A 335 12.71 -0.71 -27.20
C TYR A 335 12.48 -1.86 -26.21
N GLY A 336 11.69 -2.88 -26.54
CA GLY A 336 11.29 -3.92 -25.58
C GLY A 336 12.45 -4.67 -24.91
N TYR A 337 13.47 -5.05 -25.67
CA TYR A 337 14.64 -5.72 -25.10
C TYR A 337 15.41 -4.83 -24.11
N VAL A 338 15.69 -3.58 -24.47
CA VAL A 338 16.41 -2.64 -23.59
C VAL A 338 15.57 -2.23 -22.39
N TYR A 339 14.26 -2.06 -22.58
CA TYR A 339 13.31 -1.84 -21.50
C TYR A 339 13.38 -2.98 -20.47
N ASN A 340 13.23 -4.23 -20.92
CA ASN A 340 13.19 -5.39 -20.02
C ASN A 340 14.53 -5.60 -19.30
N MET A 341 15.66 -5.45 -20.02
CA MET A 341 16.99 -5.51 -19.40
C MET A 341 17.16 -4.46 -18.30
N VAL A 342 16.94 -3.18 -18.63
CA VAL A 342 17.22 -2.08 -17.72
C VAL A 342 16.32 -2.18 -16.49
N LEU A 343 15.05 -2.55 -16.65
CA LEU A 343 14.12 -2.73 -15.54
C LEU A 343 14.52 -3.92 -14.66
N SER A 344 14.78 -5.09 -15.25
CA SER A 344 15.14 -6.29 -14.49
C SER A 344 16.43 -6.11 -13.68
N GLU A 345 17.44 -5.44 -14.25
CA GLU A 345 18.70 -5.17 -13.55
C GLU A 345 18.48 -4.18 -12.40
N ALA A 346 17.70 -3.12 -12.63
CA ALA A 346 17.37 -2.15 -11.60
C ALA A 346 16.59 -2.79 -10.44
N GLU A 347 15.63 -3.67 -10.74
CA GLU A 347 14.87 -4.46 -9.76
C GLU A 347 15.78 -5.35 -8.92
N SER A 348 16.73 -6.06 -9.53
CA SER A 348 17.70 -6.88 -8.81
C SER A 348 18.55 -6.06 -7.85
N LEU A 349 19.09 -4.93 -8.31
CA LEU A 349 19.93 -4.05 -7.48
C LEU A 349 19.15 -3.47 -6.29
N LEU A 350 17.90 -3.04 -6.51
CA LEU A 350 17.06 -2.51 -5.45
C LEU A 350 16.62 -3.61 -4.47
N ALA A 351 16.32 -4.82 -4.96
CA ALA A 351 15.98 -5.96 -4.12
C ALA A 351 17.13 -6.33 -3.18
N GLU A 352 18.36 -6.39 -3.67
CA GLU A 352 19.56 -6.61 -2.85
C GLU A 352 19.73 -5.52 -1.79
N GLN A 353 19.49 -4.26 -2.16
CA GLN A 353 19.58 -3.15 -1.21
C GLN A 353 18.53 -3.21 -0.12
N LEU A 354 17.27 -3.54 -0.46
CA LEU A 354 16.19 -3.73 0.52
C LEU A 354 16.52 -4.86 1.48
N ALA A 355 16.95 -6.00 0.96
CA ALA A 355 17.29 -7.16 1.77
C ALA A 355 18.47 -6.88 2.71
N LYS A 356 19.49 -6.15 2.24
CA LYS A 356 20.61 -5.71 3.07
C LYS A 356 20.16 -4.82 4.23
N ASN A 357 19.19 -3.93 4.01
CA ASN A 357 18.65 -3.08 5.07
C ASN A 357 17.88 -3.88 6.14
N ASP A 358 17.26 -4.99 5.74
CA ASP A 358 16.57 -5.92 6.64
C ASP A 358 17.52 -6.93 7.32
N GLY A 359 18.81 -6.91 6.98
CA GLY A 359 19.83 -7.77 7.57
C GLY A 359 20.09 -9.08 6.79
N HIS A 360 19.56 -9.21 5.58
CA HIS A 360 19.81 -10.35 4.69
C HIS A 360 20.99 -10.08 3.74
N SER A 361 21.81 -11.10 3.50
CA SER A 361 22.97 -11.06 2.59
C SER A 361 22.61 -11.56 1.19
N ALA A 362 23.27 -11.05 0.15
CA ALA A 362 23.04 -11.49 -1.23
C ALA A 362 23.17 -13.01 -1.44
N ALA A 363 24.03 -13.67 -0.68
CA ALA A 363 24.19 -15.13 -0.71
C ALA A 363 22.96 -15.90 -0.18
N GLU A 364 22.19 -15.29 0.72
CA GLU A 364 20.92 -15.84 1.21
C GLU A 364 19.83 -15.69 0.13
N LEU A 365 19.72 -14.53 -0.53
CA LEU A 365 18.78 -14.34 -1.64
C LEU A 365 19.06 -15.33 -2.79
N ALA A 366 20.34 -15.57 -3.11
CA ALA A 366 20.72 -16.52 -4.16
C ALA A 366 20.35 -17.97 -3.84
N LYS A 367 20.13 -18.33 -2.57
CA LYS A 367 19.76 -19.68 -2.13
C LYS A 367 18.26 -19.83 -1.91
N ASP A 368 17.59 -18.77 -1.46
CA ASP A 368 16.16 -18.76 -1.17
C ASP A 368 15.38 -17.99 -2.25
N ASN A 369 14.86 -18.75 -3.21
CA ASN A 369 14.06 -18.21 -4.30
C ASN A 369 12.78 -17.51 -3.81
N ALA A 370 12.16 -17.96 -2.72
CA ALA A 370 10.93 -17.35 -2.22
C ALA A 370 11.22 -15.98 -1.62
N LEU A 371 12.29 -15.88 -0.84
CA LEU A 371 12.77 -14.63 -0.26
C LEU A 371 13.21 -13.63 -1.35
N ASN A 372 13.99 -14.09 -2.33
CA ASN A 372 14.44 -13.25 -3.44
C ASN A 372 13.26 -12.72 -4.26
N ASN A 373 12.28 -13.58 -4.57
CA ASN A 373 11.08 -13.17 -5.29
C ASN A 373 10.22 -12.17 -4.50
N ASP A 374 10.24 -12.21 -3.17
CA ASP A 374 9.56 -11.21 -2.35
C ASP A 374 10.23 -9.83 -2.49
N TYR A 375 11.55 -9.76 -2.34
CA TYR A 375 12.29 -8.50 -2.50
C TYR A 375 12.23 -7.94 -3.93
N LEU A 376 12.29 -8.80 -4.96
CA LEU A 376 12.06 -8.38 -6.35
C LEU A 376 10.67 -7.78 -6.54
N ARG A 377 9.63 -8.38 -5.94
CA ARG A 377 8.26 -7.84 -5.98
C ARG A 377 8.17 -6.49 -5.25
N GLN A 378 8.85 -6.34 -4.13
CA GLN A 378 8.93 -5.06 -3.42
C GLN A 378 9.64 -4.00 -4.27
N ALA A 379 10.74 -4.35 -4.93
CA ALA A 379 11.48 -3.46 -5.83
C ALA A 379 10.64 -3.04 -7.05
N ALA A 380 9.97 -3.99 -7.71
CA ALA A 380 9.04 -3.70 -8.82
C ALA A 380 7.90 -2.76 -8.38
N ASN A 381 7.33 -3.00 -7.19
CA ASN A 381 6.33 -2.11 -6.60
C ASN A 381 6.89 -0.71 -6.35
N LEU A 382 8.14 -0.59 -5.90
CA LEU A 382 8.78 0.72 -5.70
C LEU A 382 9.03 1.42 -7.05
N PHE A 383 9.54 0.75 -8.06
CA PHE A 383 9.76 1.38 -9.37
C PHE A 383 8.46 1.78 -10.07
N SER A 384 7.39 1.00 -9.92
CA SER A 384 6.07 1.31 -10.50
C SER A 384 5.26 2.34 -9.71
N SER A 385 5.65 2.63 -8.45
CA SER A 385 4.86 3.49 -7.55
C SER A 385 5.60 4.69 -6.95
N LYS A 386 6.92 4.75 -7.08
CA LYS A 386 7.80 5.83 -6.64
C LYS A 386 8.57 6.41 -7.83
N ASN A 387 8.85 7.70 -7.76
CA ASN A 387 9.50 8.48 -8.83
C ASN A 387 11.04 8.29 -8.86
N TYR A 388 11.53 7.06 -9.02
CA TYR A 388 12.97 6.84 -9.22
C TYR A 388 13.41 7.25 -10.62
N GLN A 389 14.71 7.55 -10.75
CA GLN A 389 15.36 7.72 -12.04
C GLN A 389 16.37 6.59 -12.24
N ILE A 390 16.07 5.66 -13.15
CA ILE A 390 16.96 4.55 -13.51
C ILE A 390 17.79 5.00 -14.70
N LYS A 391 19.11 5.14 -14.50
CA LYS A 391 20.04 5.58 -15.53
C LYS A 391 20.91 4.40 -15.95
N SER A 392 20.81 4.01 -17.22
CA SER A 392 21.61 2.92 -17.78
C SER A 392 22.90 3.43 -18.42
N THR A 393 23.82 2.51 -18.71
CA THR A 393 25.02 2.76 -19.51
C THR A 393 24.77 2.65 -21.02
N ILE A 394 23.56 2.24 -21.43
CA ILE A 394 23.23 1.98 -22.83
C ILE A 394 23.25 3.29 -23.60
N ASN A 395 24.14 3.40 -24.58
CA ASN A 395 24.18 4.52 -25.51
C ASN A 395 23.10 4.31 -26.59
N LYS A 396 22.15 5.25 -26.67
CA LYS A 396 21.01 5.15 -27.59
C LYS A 396 21.45 5.01 -29.05
N ASP A 397 22.45 5.76 -29.50
CA ASP A 397 22.88 5.75 -30.90
C ASP A 397 23.56 4.41 -31.25
N VAL A 398 24.36 3.88 -30.33
CA VAL A 398 24.96 2.55 -30.47
C VAL A 398 23.87 1.47 -30.53
N TYR A 399 22.93 1.51 -29.60
CA TYR A 399 21.81 0.57 -29.55
C TYR A 399 20.97 0.62 -30.84
N ASP A 400 20.51 1.81 -31.24
CA ASP A 400 19.69 1.99 -32.45
C ASP A 400 20.44 1.52 -33.69
N ARG A 401 21.75 1.77 -33.79
CA ARG A 401 22.57 1.30 -34.90
C ARG A 401 22.69 -0.23 -34.93
N MET A 402 22.88 -0.87 -33.78
CA MET A 402 22.92 -2.33 -33.68
C MET A 402 21.57 -2.94 -34.10
N GLN A 403 20.46 -2.39 -33.62
CA GLN A 403 19.11 -2.85 -33.99
C GLN A 403 18.85 -2.65 -35.49
N PHE A 404 19.28 -1.52 -36.06
CA PHE A 404 19.19 -1.25 -37.49
C PHE A 404 19.95 -2.28 -38.33
N VAL A 405 21.21 -2.55 -37.98
CA VAL A 405 22.04 -3.54 -38.69
C VAL A 405 21.44 -4.94 -38.58
N MET A 406 20.99 -5.35 -37.39
CA MET A 406 20.29 -6.63 -37.21
C MET A 406 19.06 -6.71 -38.12
N LYS A 407 18.18 -5.70 -38.10
CA LYS A 407 16.95 -5.70 -38.92
C LYS A 407 17.26 -5.78 -40.41
N ALA A 408 18.30 -5.08 -40.87
CA ALA A 408 18.73 -5.07 -42.27
C ALA A 408 19.38 -6.38 -42.72
N THR A 409 20.01 -7.13 -41.81
CA THR A 409 20.80 -8.33 -42.14
C THR A 409 20.16 -9.64 -41.70
N ARG A 410 19.08 -9.62 -40.91
CA ARG A 410 18.45 -10.85 -40.36
C ARG A 410 18.09 -11.90 -41.40
N SER A 411 17.78 -11.49 -42.63
CA SER A 411 17.48 -12.42 -43.73
C SER A 411 18.69 -13.24 -44.19
N THR A 412 19.91 -12.83 -43.84
CA THR A 412 21.15 -13.52 -44.21
C THR A 412 21.63 -14.50 -43.14
N PHE A 413 20.96 -14.60 -41.97
CA PHE A 413 21.44 -15.41 -40.84
C PHE A 413 21.26 -16.92 -41.05
N GLY A 414 20.39 -17.32 -41.96
CA GLY A 414 20.16 -18.72 -42.31
C GLY A 414 18.69 -19.04 -42.53
N GLN A 415 18.38 -20.34 -42.63
CA GLN A 415 17.02 -20.78 -42.89
C GLN A 415 16.13 -20.65 -41.66
N THR A 416 14.88 -20.23 -41.89
CA THR A 416 13.85 -20.17 -40.85
C THR A 416 13.14 -21.50 -40.78
N TYR A 417 13.12 -22.12 -39.59
CA TYR A 417 12.36 -23.35 -39.36
C TYR A 417 10.90 -23.03 -39.05
N THR A 418 9.98 -23.97 -39.26
CA THR A 418 8.55 -23.79 -38.94
C THR A 418 8.01 -24.95 -38.15
N SER A 419 7.15 -24.67 -37.17
CA SER A 419 6.40 -25.67 -36.41
C SER A 419 4.92 -25.33 -36.37
N THR A 420 4.07 -26.34 -36.24
CA THR A 420 2.63 -26.17 -36.13
C THR A 420 2.19 -26.19 -34.66
N GLN A 421 1.38 -25.23 -34.23
CA GLN A 421 0.75 -25.20 -32.90
C GLN A 421 -0.76 -24.97 -33.02
N ILE A 422 -1.54 -25.55 -32.10
CA ILE A 422 -2.97 -25.28 -31.99
C ILE A 422 -3.13 -24.11 -31.02
N ASN A 423 -3.74 -23.01 -31.48
CA ASN A 423 -4.04 -21.86 -30.64
C ASN A 423 -5.07 -22.27 -29.57
N PRO A 424 -4.73 -22.23 -28.27
CA PRO A 424 -5.61 -22.71 -27.20
C PRO A 424 -6.86 -21.84 -26.99
N LYS A 425 -6.91 -20.64 -27.58
CA LYS A 425 -8.08 -19.74 -27.51
C LYS A 425 -9.04 -19.92 -28.68
N THR A 426 -8.54 -20.23 -29.87
CA THR A 426 -9.36 -20.31 -31.10
C THR A 426 -9.55 -21.75 -31.59
N GLY A 427 -8.72 -22.70 -31.15
CA GLY A 427 -8.70 -24.08 -31.64
C GLY A 427 -8.10 -24.22 -33.05
N GLU A 428 -7.63 -23.13 -33.64
CA GLU A 428 -7.07 -23.12 -34.99
C GLU A 428 -5.60 -23.52 -35.01
N THR A 429 -5.17 -24.10 -36.13
CA THR A 429 -3.80 -24.52 -36.36
C THR A 429 -2.97 -23.36 -36.91
N GLU A 430 -2.01 -22.87 -36.13
CA GLU A 430 -1.11 -21.78 -36.49
C GLU A 430 0.30 -22.29 -36.82
N THR A 431 0.90 -21.73 -37.88
CA THR A 431 2.30 -22.00 -38.24
C THR A 431 3.22 -20.97 -37.58
N ILE A 432 4.05 -21.43 -36.66
CA ILE A 432 5.04 -20.62 -35.96
C ILE A 432 6.38 -20.70 -36.71
N LYS A 433 6.97 -19.53 -36.97
CA LYS A 433 8.28 -19.38 -37.62
C LYS A 433 9.38 -19.21 -36.56
N HIS A 434 10.47 -19.94 -36.72
CA HIS A 434 11.67 -19.95 -35.89
C HIS A 434 12.88 -19.50 -36.72
N PRO A 435 13.07 -18.19 -36.91
CA PRO A 435 14.24 -17.69 -37.63
C PRO A 435 15.51 -17.92 -36.80
N VAL A 436 16.66 -17.96 -37.48
CA VAL A 436 17.97 -17.94 -36.81
C VAL A 436 18.06 -16.70 -35.92
N GLN A 437 18.41 -16.91 -34.66
CA GLN A 437 18.44 -15.86 -33.64
C GLN A 437 19.85 -15.25 -33.53
N ASN A 438 19.92 -14.04 -32.98
CA ASN A 438 21.17 -13.31 -32.73
C ASN A 438 21.19 -12.76 -31.30
N GLY A 439 22.30 -12.96 -30.61
CA GLY A 439 22.64 -12.26 -29.38
C GLY A 439 23.97 -11.55 -29.59
N SER A 440 24.05 -10.25 -29.35
CA SER A 440 25.29 -9.48 -29.51
C SER A 440 25.35 -8.38 -28.48
N VAL A 441 26.52 -8.12 -27.91
CA VAL A 441 26.72 -7.12 -26.85
C VAL A 441 27.97 -6.31 -27.17
N VAL A 442 27.89 -4.99 -27.00
CA VAL A 442 29.04 -4.07 -27.07
C VAL A 442 29.33 -3.57 -25.66
N LEU A 443 30.57 -3.73 -25.24
CA LEU A 443 31.06 -3.32 -23.93
C LEU A 443 32.07 -2.18 -24.07
N ASP A 444 32.10 -1.32 -23.06
CA ASP A 444 33.23 -0.45 -22.78
C ASP A 444 34.35 -1.29 -22.13
N ASN A 445 35.51 -1.37 -22.78
CA ASN A 445 36.60 -2.24 -22.32
C ASN A 445 37.28 -1.78 -21.02
N GLN A 446 37.11 -0.52 -20.62
CA GLN A 446 37.74 0.01 -19.40
C GLN A 446 36.85 -0.22 -18.17
N THR A 447 35.54 -0.06 -18.35
CA THR A 447 34.56 -0.08 -17.27
C THR A 447 33.74 -1.36 -17.21
N GLY A 448 33.71 -2.14 -18.29
CA GLY A 448 32.81 -3.29 -18.46
C GLY A 448 31.37 -2.89 -18.73
N ALA A 449 31.07 -1.59 -18.89
CA ALA A 449 29.72 -1.09 -19.10
C ALA A 449 29.14 -1.57 -20.43
N VAL A 450 27.88 -2.03 -20.42
CA VAL A 450 27.17 -2.36 -21.66
C VAL A 450 26.76 -1.06 -22.36
N LEU A 451 27.23 -0.87 -23.59
CA LEU A 451 26.94 0.32 -24.40
C LEU A 451 25.77 0.10 -25.37
N GLY A 452 25.52 -1.14 -25.78
CA GLY A 452 24.43 -1.51 -26.68
C GLY A 452 24.39 -3.01 -26.89
N PHE A 453 23.25 -3.54 -27.32
CA PHE A 453 23.10 -4.97 -27.55
C PHE A 453 21.96 -5.29 -28.52
N VAL A 454 21.99 -6.50 -29.08
CA VAL A 454 20.89 -7.14 -29.83
C VAL A 454 20.44 -8.35 -29.04
N GLY A 455 19.16 -8.37 -28.64
CA GLY A 455 18.58 -9.46 -27.86
C GLY A 455 17.97 -10.60 -28.66
N GLY A 456 17.74 -10.42 -29.97
CA GLY A 456 17.08 -11.42 -30.79
C GLY A 456 16.65 -10.87 -32.13
N VAL A 457 16.20 -11.78 -33.01
CA VAL A 457 15.60 -11.44 -34.31
C VAL A 457 14.07 -11.38 -34.20
N SER A 458 13.49 -12.23 -33.35
CA SER A 458 12.05 -12.29 -33.10
C SER A 458 11.75 -12.96 -31.76
N GLY A 459 10.59 -12.64 -31.17
CA GLY A 459 10.12 -13.23 -29.91
C GLY A 459 10.59 -12.47 -28.67
N GLU A 460 10.16 -12.91 -27.50
CA GLU A 460 10.39 -12.20 -26.24
C GLU A 460 11.72 -12.59 -25.55
N LEU A 461 12.30 -13.73 -25.92
CA LEU A 461 13.53 -14.24 -25.31
C LEU A 461 14.73 -13.37 -25.68
N ASN A 462 15.43 -12.86 -24.66
CA ASN A 462 16.67 -12.11 -24.83
C ASN A 462 17.89 -13.05 -24.84
N HIS A 463 18.47 -13.26 -26.03
CA HIS A 463 19.51 -14.24 -26.31
C HIS A 463 20.88 -13.92 -25.69
N ILE A 464 21.10 -12.69 -25.23
CA ILE A 464 22.34 -12.33 -24.53
C ILE A 464 22.47 -13.05 -23.18
N TYR A 465 21.35 -13.50 -22.60
CA TYR A 465 21.32 -14.25 -21.33
C TYR A 465 21.26 -15.77 -21.55
N THR A 466 21.18 -16.24 -22.80
CA THR A 466 21.11 -17.67 -23.08
C THR A 466 22.50 -18.30 -23.04
N LEU A 467 22.67 -19.35 -22.23
CA LEU A 467 23.94 -20.05 -22.13
C LEU A 467 24.15 -20.94 -23.36
N ARG A 468 25.34 -20.83 -23.97
CA ARG A 468 25.79 -21.61 -25.11
C ARG A 468 27.24 -22.04 -24.90
N SER A 469 27.65 -23.17 -25.47
CA SER A 469 29.06 -23.54 -25.51
C SER A 469 29.85 -22.47 -26.28
N PRO A 470 30.94 -21.92 -25.71
CA PRO A 470 31.76 -20.93 -26.41
C PRO A 470 32.57 -21.53 -27.57
N GLY A 471 32.68 -22.87 -27.65
CA GLY A 471 33.49 -23.52 -28.65
C GLY A 471 34.94 -23.04 -28.59
N SER A 472 35.52 -22.66 -29.73
CA SER A 472 36.93 -22.22 -29.79
C SER A 472 37.19 -20.82 -29.25
N THR A 473 36.17 -20.00 -28.96
CA THR A 473 36.40 -18.62 -28.46
C THR A 473 36.93 -18.59 -27.03
N ILE A 474 36.84 -19.71 -26.29
CA ILE A 474 37.37 -19.83 -24.92
C ILE A 474 38.89 -19.98 -24.86
N LYS A 475 39.55 -20.35 -25.98
CA LYS A 475 40.97 -20.70 -26.02
C LYS A 475 41.93 -19.66 -25.43
N PRO A 476 41.70 -18.33 -25.54
CA PRO A 476 42.58 -17.35 -24.90
C PRO A 476 42.49 -17.29 -23.37
N LEU A 477 41.47 -17.90 -22.76
CA LEU A 477 41.22 -17.89 -21.31
C LEU A 477 41.60 -19.20 -20.61
N LEU A 478 41.85 -20.28 -21.38
CA LEU A 478 42.37 -21.57 -20.90
C LEU A 478 43.88 -21.62 -21.12
#